data_AF-A5UUL3-F1
#
_entry.id   AF-A5UUL3-F1
#
_cell.length_a   1.000
_cell.length_b   1.000
_cell.length_c   1.000
_cell.angle_alpha   90.00
_cell.angle_beta   90.00
_cell.angle_gamma   90.00
#
_symmetry.space_group_name_H-M   'P 1'
#
loop_
_entity.id
_entity.type
_entity.pdbx_description
1 polymer ?
#
loop_
_entity_poly.entity_id
_entity_poly.type
_entity_poly.pdbx_seq_one_letter_code
_entity_poly.pdbx_strand_id
1 'polypeptide(L)'
;MVLSTLIEPLPSVQSDPIPFPSGGGIVYVITDRRAAGERALTDIVSAALRGGAHVIQLRDKDVPARDMVALGQALLPLTRDAGVPLIVNDRVDVALALDADGVHVGQDDIPAEMVRRIIGPERILGVSVATVEQAQRAMDAGATYVSVGDLFGTPSKPDAGPPIGLEPLAEIARTVNLPVLGIGGINLANAASVIRAGAVGVAVISAVIGAPDPEAATRALHAVIASALDERARAG
;
A
#
# COMPACT_ATOMS: atom_id res chain seq x y z
N MET A 1 -26.97 -32.42 7.07
CA MET A 1 -25.88 -32.58 6.08
C MET A 1 -24.85 -31.53 6.42
N VAL A 2 -23.82 -31.87 7.18
CA VAL A 2 -22.73 -30.93 7.44
C VAL A 2 -21.90 -30.97 6.16
N LEU A 3 -22.01 -29.93 5.34
CA LEU A 3 -21.07 -29.74 4.23
C LEU A 3 -19.69 -29.65 4.90
N SER A 4 -18.94 -30.75 4.83
CA SER A 4 -17.52 -30.76 5.11
C SER A 4 -16.90 -29.83 4.08
N THR A 5 -16.80 -28.55 4.42
CA THR A 5 -16.02 -27.59 3.65
C THR A 5 -14.58 -28.03 3.76
N LEU A 6 -14.16 -28.89 2.82
CA LEU A 6 -12.76 -29.06 2.49
C LEU A 6 -12.32 -27.69 1.97
N ILE A 7 -11.93 -26.83 2.91
CA ILE A 7 -11.24 -25.59 2.59
C ILE A 7 -9.91 -26.06 2.01
N GLU A 8 -9.80 -26.02 0.68
CA GLU A 8 -8.55 -26.30 -0.02
C GLU A 8 -7.41 -25.51 0.64
N PRO A 9 -6.20 -26.06 0.78
CA PRO A 9 -5.07 -25.27 1.27
C PRO A 9 -4.89 -24.01 0.41
N LEU A 10 -4.37 -22.94 1.00
CA LEU A 10 -4.02 -21.74 0.24
C LEU A 10 -3.03 -22.09 -0.86
N PRO A 11 -3.16 -21.49 -2.06
CA PRO A 11 -2.19 -21.72 -3.12
C PRO A 11 -0.82 -21.19 -2.68
N SER A 12 0.25 -21.90 -3.05
CA SER A 12 1.61 -21.41 -2.82
C SER A 12 1.82 -20.10 -3.56
N VAL A 13 2.06 -19.01 -2.83
CA VAL A 13 2.42 -17.71 -3.39
C VAL A 13 3.77 -17.87 -4.10
N GLN A 14 3.90 -17.39 -5.35
CA GLN A 14 5.21 -17.38 -6.01
C GLN A 14 6.19 -16.58 -5.15
N SER A 15 7.44 -17.02 -5.04
CA SER A 15 8.43 -16.45 -4.10
C SER A 15 8.81 -14.99 -4.38
N ASP A 16 8.42 -14.44 -5.53
CA ASP A 16 8.82 -13.10 -5.97
C ASP A 16 7.63 -12.23 -6.45
N PRO A 17 6.52 -12.07 -5.70
CA PRO A 17 5.45 -11.15 -6.09
C PRO A 17 5.76 -9.72 -5.64
N ILE A 18 7.01 -9.42 -5.33
CA ILE A 18 7.45 -8.09 -4.91
C ILE A 18 8.03 -7.41 -6.16
N PRO A 19 7.23 -6.68 -6.97
CA PRO A 19 7.80 -5.83 -8.03
C PRO A 19 8.55 -4.61 -7.44
N PHE A 20 8.70 -4.52 -6.12
CA PHE A 20 9.47 -3.47 -5.49
C PHE A 20 10.94 -3.67 -5.85
N PRO A 21 11.60 -2.70 -6.49
CA PRO A 21 13.00 -2.83 -6.85
C PRO A 21 13.82 -3.17 -5.60
N SER A 22 14.81 -4.04 -5.79
CA SER A 22 15.74 -4.48 -4.76
C SER A 22 16.68 -3.31 -4.40
N GLY A 23 16.18 -2.30 -3.67
CA GLY A 23 16.96 -1.13 -3.26
C GLY A 23 16.21 0.20 -3.41
N GLY A 24 16.72 1.25 -2.74
CA GLY A 24 16.18 2.62 -2.80
C GLY A 24 14.92 2.88 -1.97
N GLY A 25 14.11 1.84 -1.73
CA GLY A 25 12.92 1.89 -0.88
C GLY A 25 11.68 2.43 -1.59
N ILE A 26 10.52 2.25 -0.94
CA ILE A 26 9.23 2.35 -1.62
C ILE A 26 8.48 3.63 -1.28
N VAL A 27 8.10 4.37 -2.32
CA VAL A 27 7.06 5.41 -2.25
C VAL A 27 5.77 4.84 -2.84
N TYR A 28 4.83 4.52 -1.94
CA TYR A 28 3.54 3.96 -2.27
C TYR A 28 2.49 5.08 -2.24
N VAL A 29 1.93 5.44 -3.39
CA VAL A 29 1.01 6.59 -3.50
C VAL A 29 -0.44 6.10 -3.53
N ILE A 30 -1.25 6.61 -2.63
CA ILE A 30 -2.67 6.25 -2.52
C ILE A 30 -3.51 7.43 -3.02
N THR A 31 -4.39 7.18 -3.99
CA THR A 31 -5.30 8.21 -4.50
C THR A 31 -6.30 8.64 -3.43
N ASP A 32 -6.69 9.92 -3.44
CA ASP A 32 -7.78 10.43 -2.61
C ASP A 32 -8.33 11.72 -3.23
N ARG A 33 -9.62 11.75 -3.57
CA ARG A 33 -10.24 12.92 -4.23
C ARG A 33 -10.23 14.15 -3.34
N ARG A 34 -10.37 14.00 -2.01
CA ARG A 34 -10.39 15.14 -1.09
C ARG A 34 -9.01 15.79 -1.03
N ALA A 35 -7.95 15.01 -1.01
CA ALA A 35 -6.57 15.51 -1.09
C ALA A 35 -6.23 16.12 -2.47
N ALA A 36 -6.83 15.62 -3.55
CA ALA A 36 -6.60 16.16 -4.90
C ALA A 36 -7.23 17.56 -5.09
N GLY A 37 -8.34 17.83 -4.41
CA GLY A 37 -9.14 19.04 -4.61
C GLY A 37 -9.75 19.05 -6.00
N GLU A 38 -9.59 20.15 -6.74
CA GLU A 38 -10.12 20.30 -8.10
C GLU A 38 -9.23 19.69 -9.19
N ARG A 39 -8.01 19.26 -8.82
CA ARG A 39 -7.04 18.71 -9.78
C ARG A 39 -7.43 17.29 -10.17
N ALA A 40 -7.21 16.95 -11.44
CA ALA A 40 -7.46 15.59 -11.94
C ALA A 40 -6.47 14.60 -11.31
N LEU A 41 -7.00 13.51 -10.72
CA LEU A 41 -6.17 12.45 -10.13
C LEU A 41 -5.22 11.81 -11.15
N THR A 42 -5.62 11.71 -12.41
CA THR A 42 -4.77 11.20 -13.50
C THR A 42 -3.51 12.04 -13.69
N ASP A 43 -3.61 13.36 -13.63
CA ASP A 43 -2.48 14.27 -13.81
C ASP A 43 -1.53 14.21 -12.61
N ILE A 44 -2.10 14.14 -11.40
CA ILE A 44 -1.35 13.97 -10.15
C ILE A 44 -0.61 12.62 -10.15
N VAL A 45 -1.28 11.53 -10.52
CA VAL A 45 -0.66 10.20 -10.60
C VAL A 45 0.43 10.18 -11.67
N SER A 46 0.19 10.76 -12.85
CA SER A 46 1.21 10.89 -13.89
C SER A 46 2.46 11.63 -13.39
N ALA A 47 2.27 12.72 -12.64
CA ALA A 47 3.37 13.45 -12.00
C ALA A 47 4.09 12.61 -10.92
N ALA A 48 3.35 11.91 -10.07
CA ALA A 48 3.94 11.03 -9.07
C ALA A 48 4.77 9.89 -9.71
N LEU A 49 4.29 9.29 -10.80
CA LEU A 49 5.03 8.28 -11.56
C LEU A 49 6.35 8.83 -12.11
N ARG A 50 6.37 10.03 -12.72
CA ARG A 50 7.62 10.71 -13.14
C ARG A 50 8.55 11.05 -11.97
N GLY A 51 7.99 11.21 -10.78
CA GLY A 51 8.73 11.44 -9.53
C GLY A 51 9.34 10.18 -8.94
N GLY A 52 9.03 8.99 -9.47
CA GLY A 52 9.52 7.70 -8.96
C GLY A 52 8.57 7.04 -7.95
N ALA A 53 7.26 7.21 -8.10
CA ALA A 53 6.30 6.40 -7.35
C ALA A 53 6.45 4.93 -7.74
N HIS A 54 6.49 4.05 -6.74
CA HIS A 54 6.73 2.62 -6.93
C HIS A 54 5.44 1.79 -6.96
N VAL A 55 4.36 2.34 -6.41
CA VAL A 55 3.03 1.74 -6.42
C VAL A 55 1.99 2.84 -6.47
N ILE A 56 0.94 2.64 -7.26
CA ILE A 56 -0.26 3.45 -7.20
C ILE A 56 -1.39 2.59 -6.63
N GLN A 57 -2.05 3.08 -5.58
CA GLN A 57 -3.27 2.47 -5.08
C GLN A 57 -4.48 3.32 -5.40
N LEU A 58 -5.41 2.74 -6.14
CA LEU A 58 -6.74 3.26 -6.33
C LEU A 58 -7.54 3.05 -5.04
N ARG A 59 -7.75 4.14 -4.31
CA ARG A 59 -8.62 4.21 -3.15
C ARG A 59 -9.61 5.35 -3.31
N ASP A 60 -10.89 5.01 -3.23
CA ASP A 60 -11.98 5.97 -3.24
C ASP A 60 -13.19 5.36 -2.50
N LYS A 61 -13.27 5.56 -1.19
CA LYS A 61 -14.22 4.84 -0.33
C LYS A 61 -15.68 5.25 -0.56
N ASP A 62 -15.90 6.45 -1.05
CA ASP A 62 -17.23 7.10 -1.04
C ASP A 62 -17.93 7.07 -2.42
N VAL A 63 -17.36 6.35 -3.41
CA VAL A 63 -17.90 6.36 -4.78
C VAL A 63 -18.53 5.03 -5.18
N PRO A 64 -19.55 5.05 -6.07
CA PRO A 64 -20.08 3.85 -6.70
C PRO A 64 -18.98 3.06 -7.43
N ALA A 65 -19.17 1.74 -7.52
CA ALA A 65 -18.28 0.83 -8.24
C ALA A 65 -17.96 1.30 -9.67
N ARG A 66 -18.96 1.86 -10.37
CA ARG A 66 -18.81 2.39 -11.73
C ARG A 66 -17.75 3.49 -11.82
N ASP A 67 -17.73 4.41 -10.87
CA ASP A 67 -16.83 5.56 -10.89
C ASP A 67 -15.42 5.15 -10.50
N MET A 68 -15.30 4.18 -9.58
CA MET A 68 -14.02 3.55 -9.27
C MET A 68 -13.44 2.80 -10.49
N VAL A 69 -14.27 2.03 -11.21
CA VAL A 69 -13.86 1.37 -12.47
C VAL A 69 -13.42 2.40 -13.50
N ALA A 70 -14.19 3.48 -13.71
CA ALA A 70 -13.83 4.53 -14.67
C ALA A 70 -12.48 5.19 -14.33
N LEU A 71 -12.23 5.50 -13.05
CA LEU A 71 -10.93 6.02 -12.62
C LEU A 71 -9.83 4.97 -12.81
N GLY A 72 -10.08 3.70 -12.46
CA GLY A 72 -9.13 2.61 -12.67
C GLY A 72 -8.75 2.43 -14.14
N GLN A 73 -9.71 2.51 -15.06
CA GLN A 73 -9.47 2.47 -16.51
C GLN A 73 -8.60 3.63 -17.00
N ALA A 74 -8.69 4.80 -16.36
CA ALA A 74 -7.85 5.95 -16.67
C ALA A 74 -6.43 5.84 -16.07
N LEU A 75 -6.28 5.19 -14.91
CA LEU A 75 -4.98 5.03 -14.25
C LEU A 75 -4.16 3.87 -14.81
N LEU A 76 -4.81 2.78 -15.22
CA LEU A 76 -4.14 1.54 -15.62
C LEU A 76 -3.15 1.71 -16.79
N PRO A 77 -3.43 2.48 -17.85
CA PRO A 77 -2.42 2.75 -18.89
C PRO A 77 -1.21 3.51 -18.34
N LEU A 78 -1.43 4.51 -17.48
CA LEU A 78 -0.35 5.31 -16.89
C LEU A 78 0.59 4.44 -16.05
N THR A 79 0.02 3.55 -15.23
CA THR A 79 0.81 2.66 -14.37
C THR A 79 1.54 1.59 -15.19
N ARG A 80 0.89 1.02 -16.21
CA ARG A 80 1.52 0.05 -17.13
C ARG A 80 2.67 0.66 -17.93
N ASP A 81 2.48 1.86 -18.48
CA ASP A 81 3.53 2.57 -19.22
C ASP A 81 4.75 2.89 -18.35
N ALA A 82 4.52 3.12 -17.04
CA ALA A 82 5.58 3.33 -16.06
C ALA A 82 6.17 2.04 -15.48
N GLY A 83 5.62 0.86 -15.78
CA GLY A 83 6.01 -0.40 -15.15
C GLY A 83 5.71 -0.47 -13.65
N VAL A 84 4.70 0.27 -13.19
CA VAL A 84 4.32 0.40 -11.78
C VAL A 84 3.01 -0.36 -11.54
N PRO A 85 2.88 -1.16 -10.46
CA PRO A 85 1.64 -1.87 -10.17
C PRO A 85 0.50 -0.91 -9.76
N LEU A 86 -0.70 -1.22 -10.23
CA LEU A 86 -1.96 -0.63 -9.77
C LEU A 86 -2.65 -1.58 -8.77
N ILE A 87 -2.83 -1.10 -7.55
CA ILE A 87 -3.50 -1.83 -6.47
C ILE A 87 -4.88 -1.23 -6.21
N VAL A 88 -5.93 -2.05 -6.13
CA VAL A 88 -7.26 -1.55 -5.78
C VAL A 88 -7.53 -1.79 -4.30
N ASN A 89 -7.93 -0.74 -3.59
CA ASN A 89 -8.28 -0.84 -2.18
C ASN A 89 -9.68 -1.43 -2.01
N ASP A 90 -9.84 -2.42 -1.11
CA ASP A 90 -11.09 -3.05 -0.64
C ASP A 90 -11.86 -3.84 -1.72
N ARG A 91 -12.09 -3.23 -2.88
CA ARG A 91 -12.94 -3.73 -3.97
C ARG A 91 -12.25 -4.76 -4.85
N VAL A 92 -12.23 -6.02 -4.38
CA VAL A 92 -11.73 -7.18 -5.12
C VAL A 92 -12.39 -7.34 -6.49
N ASP A 93 -13.71 -7.12 -6.56
CA ASP A 93 -14.48 -7.19 -7.79
C ASP A 93 -14.03 -6.15 -8.83
N VAL A 94 -13.74 -4.92 -8.39
CA VAL A 94 -13.19 -3.87 -9.25
C VAL A 94 -11.77 -4.21 -9.70
N ALA A 95 -10.93 -4.74 -8.81
CA ALA A 95 -9.58 -5.16 -9.15
C ALA A 95 -9.58 -6.22 -10.26
N LEU A 96 -10.45 -7.23 -10.16
CA LEU A 96 -10.59 -8.27 -11.16
C LEU A 96 -11.18 -7.73 -12.48
N ALA A 97 -12.19 -6.86 -12.41
CA ALA A 97 -12.81 -6.27 -13.60
C ALA A 97 -11.82 -5.39 -14.40
N LEU A 98 -10.87 -4.75 -13.72
CA LEU A 98 -9.82 -3.94 -14.34
C LEU A 98 -8.60 -4.75 -14.78
N ASP A 99 -8.49 -6.02 -14.38
CA ASP A 99 -7.24 -6.77 -14.44
C ASP A 99 -6.07 -6.01 -13.79
N ALA A 100 -6.31 -5.48 -12.59
CA ALA A 100 -5.32 -4.76 -11.80
C ALA A 100 -4.29 -5.72 -11.16
N ASP A 101 -3.09 -5.23 -10.87
CA ASP A 101 -1.98 -6.06 -10.38
C ASP A 101 -2.22 -6.63 -8.97
N GLY A 102 -3.12 -6.02 -8.20
CA GLY A 102 -3.46 -6.54 -6.88
C GLY A 102 -4.55 -5.81 -6.12
N VAL A 103 -4.73 -6.25 -4.88
CA VAL A 103 -5.72 -5.72 -3.93
C VAL A 103 -5.04 -5.34 -2.62
N HIS A 104 -5.55 -4.31 -1.95
CA HIS A 104 -5.20 -4.01 -0.57
C HIS A 104 -6.46 -4.02 0.30
N VAL A 105 -6.43 -4.74 1.44
CA VAL A 105 -7.58 -4.86 2.35
C VAL A 105 -7.23 -4.45 3.78
N GLY A 106 -8.22 -3.86 4.45
CA GLY A 106 -8.25 -3.59 5.87
C GLY A 106 -8.83 -4.74 6.70
N GLN A 107 -8.93 -4.53 8.01
CA GLN A 107 -9.42 -5.54 8.96
C GLN A 107 -10.95 -5.71 8.92
N ASP A 108 -11.67 -4.71 8.43
CA ASP A 108 -13.14 -4.72 8.31
C ASP A 108 -13.63 -5.09 6.89
N ASP A 109 -12.70 -5.32 5.97
CA ASP A 109 -12.99 -5.68 4.58
C ASP A 109 -13.13 -7.22 4.45
N ILE A 110 -13.21 -7.73 3.21
CA ILE A 110 -13.18 -9.18 2.96
C ILE A 110 -11.90 -9.78 3.58
N PRO A 111 -11.99 -10.88 4.38
CA PRO A 111 -10.83 -11.48 5.00
C PRO A 111 -9.72 -11.81 4.00
N ALA A 112 -8.47 -11.48 4.33
CA ALA A 112 -7.32 -11.63 3.45
C ALA A 112 -7.18 -13.04 2.86
N GLU A 113 -7.49 -14.09 3.64
CA GLU A 113 -7.49 -15.48 3.17
C GLU A 113 -8.47 -15.69 2.01
N MET A 114 -9.69 -15.15 2.14
CA MET A 114 -10.71 -15.22 1.08
C MET A 114 -10.29 -14.40 -0.14
N VAL A 115 -9.70 -13.22 0.07
CA VAL A 115 -9.16 -12.41 -1.03
C VAL A 115 -8.09 -13.18 -1.79
N ARG A 116 -7.12 -13.81 -1.11
CA ARG A 116 -6.07 -14.62 -1.74
C ARG A 116 -6.67 -15.74 -2.59
N ARG A 117 -7.73 -16.41 -2.13
CA ARG A 117 -8.44 -17.44 -2.91
C ARG A 117 -9.10 -16.87 -4.17
N ILE A 118 -9.64 -15.66 -4.10
CA ILE A 118 -10.32 -15.00 -5.22
C ILE A 118 -9.30 -14.51 -6.27
N ILE A 119 -8.21 -13.87 -5.85
CA ILE A 119 -7.25 -13.22 -6.76
C ILE A 119 -6.16 -14.18 -7.28
N GLY A 120 -6.07 -15.38 -6.71
CA GLY A 120 -5.04 -16.37 -7.04
C GLY A 120 -3.67 -16.08 -6.41
N PRO A 121 -2.67 -16.94 -6.64
CA PRO A 121 -1.34 -16.81 -6.02
C PRO A 121 -0.43 -15.74 -6.63
N GLU A 122 -0.76 -15.25 -7.84
CA GLU A 122 0.12 -14.39 -8.63
C GLU A 122 -0.09 -12.90 -8.37
N ARG A 123 -1.31 -12.49 -8.00
CA ARG A 123 -1.62 -11.08 -7.77
C ARG A 123 -1.11 -10.60 -6.42
N ILE A 124 -0.82 -9.31 -6.33
CA ILE A 124 -0.34 -8.67 -5.10
C ILE A 124 -1.49 -8.59 -4.09
N LEU A 125 -1.22 -8.96 -2.83
CA LEU A 125 -2.14 -8.76 -1.72
C LEU A 125 -1.48 -7.92 -0.62
N GLY A 126 -1.95 -6.70 -0.42
CA GLY A 126 -1.60 -5.88 0.72
C GLY A 126 -2.61 -6.02 1.85
N VAL A 127 -2.14 -6.02 3.10
CA VAL A 127 -3.02 -6.04 4.27
C VAL A 127 -2.63 -4.92 5.25
N SER A 128 -3.60 -4.10 5.65
CA SER A 128 -3.40 -3.12 6.73
C SER A 128 -3.44 -3.81 8.09
N VAL A 129 -2.45 -3.56 8.95
CA VAL A 129 -2.31 -4.17 10.27
C VAL A 129 -1.86 -3.13 11.32
N ALA A 130 -2.10 -3.41 12.59
CA ALA A 130 -1.69 -2.58 13.73
C ALA A 130 -0.99 -3.38 14.84
N THR A 131 -1.02 -4.71 14.80
CA THR A 131 -0.41 -5.58 15.80
C THR A 131 0.38 -6.72 15.14
N VAL A 132 1.32 -7.30 15.90
CA VAL A 132 2.07 -8.51 15.47
C VAL A 132 1.13 -9.66 15.12
N GLU A 133 0.06 -9.85 15.89
CA GLU A 133 -0.92 -10.91 15.64
C GLU A 133 -1.63 -10.72 14.29
N GLN A 134 -2.04 -9.49 13.97
CA GLN A 134 -2.65 -9.19 12.66
C GLN A 134 -1.65 -9.38 11.52
N ALA A 135 -0.37 -9.00 11.72
CA ALA A 135 0.68 -9.19 10.74
C ALA A 135 0.98 -10.67 10.48
N GLN A 136 1.01 -11.50 11.53
CA GLN A 136 1.17 -12.94 11.41
C GLN A 136 0.01 -13.57 10.63
N ARG A 137 -1.24 -13.22 10.97
CA ARG A 137 -2.42 -13.70 10.25
C ARG A 137 -2.40 -13.27 8.78
N ALA A 138 -1.93 -12.06 8.48
CA ALA A 138 -1.78 -11.60 7.10
C ALA A 138 -0.74 -12.45 6.33
N MET A 139 0.39 -12.77 6.96
CA MET A 139 1.40 -13.66 6.39
C MET A 139 0.85 -15.07 6.15
N ASP A 140 0.13 -15.63 7.12
CA ASP A 140 -0.51 -16.95 7.01
C ASP A 140 -1.58 -16.98 5.92
N ALA A 141 -2.27 -15.85 5.69
CA ALA A 141 -3.23 -15.66 4.60
C ALA A 141 -2.59 -15.47 3.21
N GLY A 142 -1.25 -15.45 3.12
CA GLY A 142 -0.51 -15.25 1.88
C GLY A 142 -0.47 -13.79 1.43
N ALA A 143 -0.41 -12.82 2.36
CA ALA A 143 -0.14 -11.43 2.02
C ALA A 143 1.24 -11.27 1.37
N THR A 144 1.32 -10.40 0.37
CA THR A 144 2.55 -10.01 -0.31
C THR A 144 3.33 -8.96 0.49
N TYR A 145 2.61 -8.08 1.19
CA TYR A 145 3.18 -7.08 2.11
C TYR A 145 2.15 -6.69 3.17
N VAL A 146 2.62 -6.05 4.24
CA VAL A 146 1.76 -5.45 5.25
C VAL A 146 1.99 -3.94 5.34
N SER A 147 0.93 -3.19 5.64
CA SER A 147 0.98 -1.74 5.88
C SER A 147 0.61 -1.47 7.33
N VAL A 148 1.49 -0.79 8.07
CA VAL A 148 1.35 -0.53 9.50
C VAL A 148 0.96 0.92 9.74
N GLY A 149 -0.19 1.14 10.37
CA GLY A 149 -0.67 2.48 10.72
C GLY A 149 -2.01 2.47 11.46
N ASP A 150 -2.49 3.61 11.93
CA ASP A 150 -2.02 4.99 11.69
C ASP A 150 -0.82 5.41 12.58
N LEU A 151 0.33 5.76 12.00
CA LEU A 151 1.56 6.03 12.76
C LEU A 151 1.63 7.40 13.43
N PHE A 152 1.21 8.46 12.72
CA PHE A 152 1.35 9.86 13.19
C PHE A 152 0.02 10.62 13.24
N GLY A 153 -1.09 10.00 12.86
CA GLY A 153 -2.39 10.64 12.79
C GLY A 153 -2.65 11.15 11.38
N THR A 154 -3.84 10.87 10.84
CA THR A 154 -4.26 11.40 9.53
C THR A 154 -5.71 11.85 9.50
N PRO A 155 -6.03 12.99 8.84
CA PRO A 155 -7.42 13.37 8.59
C PRO A 155 -8.13 12.43 7.60
N SER A 156 -7.40 11.61 6.83
CA SER A 156 -7.98 10.71 5.81
C SER A 156 -8.63 9.43 6.38
N LYS A 157 -8.48 9.18 7.68
CA LYS A 157 -9.08 8.03 8.39
C LYS A 157 -9.59 8.50 9.76
N PRO A 158 -10.71 9.23 9.82
CA PRO A 158 -11.23 9.80 11.07
C PRO A 158 -11.53 8.75 12.15
N ASP A 159 -11.83 7.52 11.75
CA ASP A 159 -12.14 6.41 12.66
C ASP A 159 -10.89 5.65 13.16
N ALA A 160 -9.67 6.12 12.84
CA ALA A 160 -8.42 5.39 13.13
C ALA A 160 -8.05 5.30 14.61
N GLY A 161 -8.77 5.96 15.52
CA GLY A 161 -8.33 6.12 16.90
C GLY A 161 -7.05 6.98 17.01
N PRO A 162 -6.38 7.02 18.18
CA PRO A 162 -5.12 7.71 18.33
C PRO A 162 -4.00 7.04 17.50
N PRO A 163 -2.99 7.80 17.06
CA PRO A 163 -1.84 7.22 16.35
C PRO A 163 -1.14 6.16 17.21
N ILE A 164 -0.76 5.05 16.58
CA ILE A 164 -0.13 3.91 17.26
C ILE A 164 1.38 4.12 17.47
N GLY A 165 1.97 5.11 16.79
CA GLY A 165 3.41 5.39 16.86
C GLY A 165 4.27 4.35 16.13
N LEU A 166 5.59 4.45 16.32
CA LEU A 166 6.58 3.63 15.60
C LEU A 166 6.92 2.31 16.29
N GLU A 167 6.61 2.16 17.58
CA GLU A 167 6.94 0.93 18.33
C GLU A 167 6.26 -0.31 17.75
N PRO A 168 4.93 -0.31 17.44
CA PRO A 168 4.29 -1.46 16.82
C PRO A 168 4.86 -1.79 15.44
N LEU A 169 5.23 -0.77 14.66
CA LEU A 169 5.88 -0.95 13.36
C LEU A 169 7.23 -1.66 13.52
N ALA A 170 8.04 -1.24 14.49
CA ALA A 170 9.34 -1.86 14.75
C ALA A 170 9.22 -3.29 15.26
N GLU A 171 8.19 -3.60 16.03
CA GLU A 171 7.90 -4.97 16.48
C GLU A 171 7.46 -5.87 15.33
N ILE A 172 6.54 -5.39 14.49
CA ILE A 172 6.06 -6.12 13.31
C ILE A 172 7.22 -6.38 12.34
N ALA A 173 8.02 -5.37 12.01
CA ALA A 173 9.14 -5.48 11.07
C ALA A 173 10.23 -6.46 11.52
N ARG A 174 10.38 -6.71 12.83
CA ARG A 174 11.29 -7.74 13.36
C ARG A 174 10.69 -9.14 13.38
N THR A 175 9.37 -9.24 13.32
CA THR A 175 8.65 -10.51 13.55
C THR A 175 8.22 -11.18 12.25
N VAL A 176 7.79 -10.42 11.25
CA VAL A 176 7.31 -10.98 9.99
C VAL A 176 8.38 -10.92 8.90
N ASN A 177 8.43 -11.96 8.07
CA ASN A 177 9.32 -12.03 6.90
C ASN A 177 8.64 -11.46 5.64
N LEU A 178 7.93 -10.35 5.80
CA LEU A 178 7.24 -9.64 4.71
C LEU A 178 7.76 -8.20 4.62
N PRO A 179 7.71 -7.57 3.43
CA PRO A 179 7.86 -6.13 3.31
C PRO A 179 6.85 -5.39 4.21
N VAL A 180 7.36 -4.50 5.04
CA VAL A 180 6.57 -3.63 5.92
C VAL A 180 6.58 -2.21 5.39
N LEU A 181 5.40 -1.65 5.09
CA LEU A 181 5.22 -0.24 4.79
C LEU A 181 4.67 0.48 6.03
N GLY A 182 5.10 1.71 6.27
CA GLY A 182 4.40 2.58 7.22
C GLY A 182 3.34 3.43 6.54
N ILE A 183 2.23 3.70 7.21
CA ILE A 183 1.16 4.59 6.72
C ILE A 183 0.58 5.46 7.85
N GLY A 184 0.12 6.66 7.49
CA GLY A 184 -0.64 7.53 8.39
C GLY A 184 0.17 8.72 8.90
N GLY A 185 -0.21 9.92 8.46
CA GLY A 185 0.47 11.17 8.81
C GLY A 185 1.90 11.33 8.28
N ILE A 186 2.33 10.49 7.32
CA ILE A 186 3.69 10.51 6.79
C ILE A 186 3.89 11.67 5.82
N ASN A 187 5.03 12.36 5.96
CA ASN A 187 5.52 13.44 5.11
C ASN A 187 7.07 13.44 5.10
N LEU A 188 7.68 14.42 4.41
CA LEU A 188 9.14 14.52 4.29
C LEU A 188 9.89 14.59 5.64
N ALA A 189 9.30 15.20 6.66
CA ALA A 189 9.95 15.40 7.95
C ALA A 189 10.01 14.13 8.81
N ASN A 190 9.07 13.19 8.62
CA ASN A 190 8.98 11.98 9.44
C ASN A 190 9.22 10.67 8.65
N ALA A 191 9.24 10.66 7.32
CA ALA A 191 9.44 9.45 6.52
C ALA A 191 10.71 8.66 6.90
N ALA A 192 11.83 9.34 7.15
CA ALA A 192 13.08 8.68 7.57
C ALA A 192 12.94 7.92 8.90
N SER A 193 12.10 8.41 9.83
CA SER A 193 11.88 7.72 11.12
C SER A 193 11.12 6.40 10.95
N VAL A 194 10.22 6.33 9.98
CA VAL A 194 9.47 5.12 9.62
C VAL A 194 10.42 4.05 9.06
N ILE A 195 11.35 4.46 8.19
CA ILE A 195 12.37 3.56 7.65
C ILE A 195 13.32 3.08 8.75
N ARG A 196 13.83 3.98 9.60
CA ARG A 196 14.69 3.59 10.73
C ARG A 196 14.01 2.61 11.68
N ALA A 197 12.69 2.71 11.84
CA ALA A 197 11.92 1.79 12.66
C ALA A 197 11.75 0.38 12.05
N GLY A 198 12.03 0.17 10.76
CA GLY A 198 12.03 -1.17 10.16
C GLY A 198 11.27 -1.27 8.83
N ALA A 199 10.52 -0.25 8.44
CA ALA A 199 9.81 -0.27 7.16
C ALA A 199 10.78 -0.27 5.96
N VAL A 200 10.35 -0.85 4.84
CA VAL A 200 11.07 -0.78 3.55
C VAL A 200 10.62 0.41 2.69
N GLY A 201 9.57 1.11 3.13
CA GLY A 201 8.97 2.22 2.42
C GLY A 201 7.80 2.83 3.19
N VAL A 202 7.16 3.80 2.55
CA VAL A 202 6.02 4.52 3.12
C VAL A 202 4.87 4.60 2.14
N ALA A 203 3.66 4.49 2.67
CA ALA A 203 2.43 4.78 1.94
C ALA A 203 1.90 6.16 2.30
N VAL A 204 1.60 6.98 1.30
CA VAL A 204 1.25 8.38 1.46
C VAL A 204 0.04 8.76 0.60
N ILE A 205 -0.79 9.65 1.16
CA ILE A 205 -1.89 10.32 0.45
C ILE A 205 -1.51 11.79 0.27
N SER A 206 -1.70 12.61 1.30
CA SER A 206 -1.59 14.07 1.21
C SER A 206 -0.19 14.57 0.88
N ALA A 207 0.87 13.85 1.29
CA ALA A 207 2.25 14.24 1.00
C ALA A 207 2.59 14.23 -0.50
N VAL A 208 1.80 13.53 -1.34
CA VAL A 208 1.95 13.52 -2.79
C VAL A 208 0.70 14.06 -3.47
N ILE A 209 -0.47 13.49 -3.18
CA ILE A 209 -1.74 13.89 -3.81
C ILE A 209 -2.08 15.34 -3.48
N GLY A 210 -1.84 15.79 -2.25
CA GLY A 210 -2.10 17.17 -1.80
C GLY A 210 -0.95 18.13 -2.06
N ALA A 211 0.20 17.67 -2.57
CA ALA A 211 1.35 18.53 -2.80
C ALA A 211 1.11 19.47 -3.99
N PRO A 212 1.61 20.73 -3.97
CA PRO A 212 1.55 21.62 -5.13
C PRO A 212 2.23 21.03 -6.37
N ASP A 213 3.36 20.34 -6.16
CA ASP A 213 4.11 19.61 -7.18
C ASP A 213 4.25 18.13 -6.76
N PRO A 214 3.35 17.24 -7.23
CA PRO A 214 3.40 15.81 -6.89
C PRO A 214 4.67 15.10 -7.40
N GLU A 215 5.27 15.57 -8.49
CA GLU A 215 6.50 14.98 -9.03
C GLU A 215 7.68 15.26 -8.10
N ALA A 216 7.88 16.53 -7.74
CA ALA A 216 8.94 16.93 -6.83
C ALA A 216 8.75 16.32 -5.43
N ALA A 217 7.51 16.27 -4.94
CA ALA A 217 7.19 15.67 -3.63
C ALA A 217 7.52 14.17 -3.59
N THR A 218 7.17 13.44 -4.65
CA THR A 218 7.48 12.00 -4.76
C THR A 218 8.99 11.76 -4.81
N ARG A 219 9.70 12.55 -5.63
CA ARG A 219 11.16 12.47 -5.76
C ARG A 219 11.88 12.76 -4.45
N ALA A 220 11.43 13.77 -3.72
CA ALA A 220 11.97 14.13 -2.41
C ALA A 220 11.72 13.05 -1.36
N LEU A 221 10.51 12.45 -1.34
CA LEU A 221 10.20 11.33 -0.45
C LEU A 221 11.09 10.13 -0.73
N HIS A 222 11.27 9.76 -2.01
CA HIS A 222 12.14 8.67 -2.39
C HIS A 222 13.59 8.91 -1.94
N ALA A 223 14.12 10.12 -2.14
CA ALA A 223 15.48 10.45 -1.70
C ALA A 223 15.67 10.31 -0.18
N VAL A 224 14.70 10.76 0.62
CA VAL A 224 14.72 10.63 2.09
C VAL A 224 14.69 9.15 2.50
N ILE A 225 13.86 8.34 1.84
CA ILE A 225 13.72 6.91 2.11
C ILE A 225 15.01 6.16 1.77
N ALA A 226 15.59 6.42 0.59
CA ALA A 226 16.83 5.80 0.15
C ALA A 226 17.98 6.09 1.13
N SER A 227 18.16 7.37 1.52
CA SER A 227 19.17 7.76 2.50
C SER A 227 18.97 7.05 3.85
N ALA A 228 17.73 6.95 4.33
CA ALA A 228 17.43 6.30 5.60
C ALA A 228 17.64 4.77 5.55
N LEU A 229 17.41 4.13 4.39
CA LEU A 229 17.73 2.71 4.19
C LEU A 229 19.24 2.48 4.20
N ASP A 230 20.01 3.34 3.53
CA ASP A 230 21.47 3.27 3.50
C ASP A 230 22.08 3.50 4.90
N GLU A 231 21.49 4.39 5.70
CA GLU A 231 21.86 4.58 7.10
C GLU A 231 21.59 3.33 7.94
N ARG A 232 20.41 2.72 7.78
CA ARG A 232 20.03 1.51 8.52
C ARG A 232 20.92 0.32 8.15
N ALA A 233 21.24 0.16 6.87
CA ALA A 233 22.12 -0.90 6.38
C ALA A 233 23.57 -0.76 6.90
N ARG A 234 24.02 0.45 7.22
CA ARG A 234 25.34 0.70 7.84
C ARG A 234 25.36 0.51 9.36
N ALA A 235 24.20 0.50 10.00
CA ALA A 235 24.07 0.44 11.46
C ALA A 235 23.83 -0.99 12.00
N GLY A 236 23.33 -1.90 11.15
CA GLY A 236 23.15 -3.32 11.48
C GLY A 236 24.36 -4.16 11.10
#